data_AF-A0A7T7ZXR5-F1
#
_entry.id   AF-A0A7T7ZXR5-F1
#
_cell.length_a   1.000
_cell.length_b   1.000
_cell.length_c   1.000
_cell.angle_alpha   90.00
_cell.angle_beta   90.00
_cell.angle_gamma   90.00
#
_symmetry.space_group_name_H-M   'P 1'
#
loop_
_entity.id
_entity.type
_entity.pdbx_description
1 polymer ?
#
loop_
_entity_poly.entity_id
_entity_poly.type
_entity_poly.pdbx_seq_one_letter_code
_entity_poly.pdbx_strand_id
1 'polypeptide(L)'
;MQSKLKQTFKVLALLSIISCNYNSQDATRKLKKKDTLLYAIYDSDNISKSIMSFTVLADSSFIFTNIVERPNYNKTEEFKGLVKIKNNHLDFFPFELDYNKSQNAELKNNYIDFEGGEFPFRMRIEKTKIQSPNYINYSRFPDIAVFKFIEKENSEHYKNYEINNDDLYKAEDILKQCFSDNKDKLTKYSDYVKQINAVKNKQNEIILFVHCYCKLDNFIKKEFRLAPIEMHDGGTCNVYIEINLSKNKYTHFHTASF
;
A
#
# COMPACT_ATOMS: atom_id res chain seq x y z
N MET A 1 9.67 86.15 -32.68
CA MET A 1 10.32 85.16 -31.80
C MET A 1 9.38 84.84 -30.64
N GLN A 2 9.40 83.57 -30.23
CA GLN A 2 8.39 82.77 -29.54
C GLN A 2 7.74 83.27 -28.23
N SER A 3 6.69 82.52 -27.90
CA SER A 3 5.52 82.78 -27.08
C SER A 3 5.70 82.65 -25.57
N LYS A 4 4.80 83.34 -24.87
CA LYS A 4 4.54 83.33 -23.43
C LYS A 4 4.00 81.99 -22.90
N LEU A 5 4.58 81.58 -21.76
CA LEU A 5 3.94 81.21 -20.48
C LEU A 5 2.98 80.00 -20.35
N LYS A 6 3.46 79.01 -19.57
CA LYS A 6 2.82 78.18 -18.52
C LYS A 6 1.54 77.38 -18.83
N GLN A 7 1.64 76.06 -18.73
CA GLN A 7 0.64 75.16 -18.09
C GLN A 7 1.25 73.75 -17.91
N THR A 8 1.71 73.43 -16.70
CA THR A 8 1.14 72.41 -15.78
C THR A 8 1.07 70.97 -16.31
N PHE A 9 1.91 70.12 -15.70
CA PHE A 9 1.83 68.66 -15.65
C PHE A 9 0.41 68.15 -15.35
N LYS A 10 -0.10 67.25 -16.19
CA LYS A 10 -1.10 66.24 -15.80
C LYS A 10 -0.76 64.91 -16.49
N VAL A 11 -0.14 64.00 -15.73
CA VAL A 11 -0.07 62.58 -16.05
C VAL A 11 -1.48 62.03 -15.88
N LEU A 12 -2.14 61.71 -16.99
CA LEU A 12 -3.46 61.06 -16.99
C LEU A 12 -3.23 59.54 -17.03
N ALA A 13 -3.27 58.91 -15.87
CA ALA A 13 -3.35 57.45 -15.74
C ALA A 13 -4.75 57.00 -16.17
N LEU A 14 -4.86 56.47 -17.39
CA LEU A 14 -6.02 55.69 -17.83
C LEU A 14 -5.91 54.27 -17.24
N LEU A 15 -6.35 54.14 -15.98
CA LEU A 15 -6.82 52.88 -15.42
C LEU A 15 -8.21 52.61 -16.02
N SER A 16 -8.26 51.87 -17.13
CA SER A 16 -9.48 51.24 -17.60
C SER A 16 -9.85 50.12 -16.62
N ILE A 17 -10.75 50.47 -15.71
CA ILE A 17 -11.50 49.55 -14.87
C ILE A 17 -12.36 48.71 -15.83
N ILE A 18 -11.90 47.52 -16.18
CA ILE A 18 -12.75 46.45 -16.69
C ILE A 18 -13.59 46.01 -15.50
N SER A 19 -14.72 46.69 -15.29
CA SER A 19 -15.79 46.24 -14.43
C SER A 19 -16.44 45.01 -15.08
N CYS A 20 -15.85 43.84 -14.87
CA CYS A 20 -16.63 42.60 -14.94
C CYS A 20 -17.60 42.63 -13.77
N ASN A 21 -18.88 42.83 -14.09
CA ASN A 21 -19.99 42.60 -13.16
C ASN A 21 -19.90 41.17 -12.61
N TYR A 22 -19.32 41.05 -11.41
CA TYR A 22 -19.42 39.86 -10.60
C TYR A 22 -20.85 39.85 -10.03
N ASN A 23 -21.79 39.30 -10.80
CA ASN A 23 -23.10 38.93 -10.26
C ASN A 23 -22.85 37.90 -9.15
N SER A 24 -23.04 38.33 -7.91
CA SER A 24 -22.87 37.54 -6.69
C SER A 24 -23.99 36.50 -6.46
N GLN A 25 -24.59 35.96 -7.54
CA GLN A 25 -25.59 34.90 -7.47
C GLN A 25 -25.01 33.47 -7.62
N ASP A 26 -23.69 33.30 -7.76
CA ASP A 26 -23.07 31.97 -7.86
C ASP A 26 -22.46 31.42 -6.55
N ALA A 27 -22.69 32.10 -5.42
CA ALA A 27 -22.14 31.73 -4.10
C ALA A 27 -22.74 30.44 -3.47
N THR A 28 -23.64 29.74 -4.17
CA THR A 28 -24.13 28.41 -3.77
C THR A 28 -24.18 27.43 -4.93
N ARG A 29 -23.13 27.39 -5.77
CA ARG A 29 -22.86 26.17 -6.54
C ARG A 29 -22.48 25.10 -5.52
N LYS A 30 -23.46 24.31 -5.04
CA LYS A 30 -23.22 23.06 -4.30
C LYS A 30 -22.11 22.34 -5.05
N LEU A 31 -20.90 22.33 -4.51
CA LEU A 31 -19.77 21.59 -5.07
C LEU A 31 -20.28 20.17 -5.24
N LYS A 32 -20.53 19.78 -6.49
CA LYS A 32 -21.08 18.47 -6.81
C LYS A 32 -20.09 17.48 -6.21
N LYS A 33 -20.54 16.69 -5.23
CA LYS A 33 -19.68 15.70 -4.54
C LYS A 33 -19.04 14.86 -5.64
N LYS A 34 -17.72 14.95 -5.79
CA LYS A 34 -16.99 14.23 -6.82
C LYS A 34 -17.20 12.74 -6.57
N ASP A 35 -17.58 12.00 -7.61
CA ASP A 35 -17.81 10.56 -7.48
C ASP A 35 -16.53 9.86 -7.07
N THR A 36 -16.61 8.94 -6.10
CA THR A 36 -15.46 8.14 -5.67
C THR A 36 -15.23 6.98 -6.65
N LEU A 37 -14.01 6.90 -7.20
CA LEU A 37 -13.53 5.76 -8.00
C LEU A 37 -12.91 4.68 -7.12
N LEU A 38 -12.15 5.06 -6.10
CA LEU A 38 -11.43 4.16 -5.21
C LEU A 38 -11.46 4.70 -3.79
N TYR A 39 -11.67 3.83 -2.82
CA TYR A 39 -11.52 4.10 -1.40
C TYR A 39 -10.81 2.92 -0.76
N ALA A 40 -9.71 3.22 -0.07
CA ALA A 40 -8.91 2.26 0.67
C ALA A 40 -8.56 2.78 2.05
N ILE A 41 -8.33 1.86 2.99
CA ILE A 41 -8.05 2.15 4.39
C ILE A 41 -6.86 1.35 4.90
N TYR A 42 -6.19 1.92 5.88
CA TYR A 42 -5.25 1.24 6.77
C TYR A 42 -5.66 1.63 8.18
N ASP A 43 -5.87 0.64 9.04
CA ASP A 43 -6.28 0.84 10.43
C ASP A 43 -5.36 -0.01 11.32
N SER A 44 -4.42 0.67 11.97
CA SER A 44 -3.51 0.10 12.96
C SER A 44 -4.01 0.45 14.35
N ASP A 45 -4.25 -0.58 15.16
CA ASP A 45 -4.66 -0.46 16.56
C ASP A 45 -3.47 -0.66 17.53
N ASN A 46 -2.27 -0.22 17.14
CA ASN A 46 -1.10 -0.23 18.04
C ASN A 46 -1.19 0.89 19.09
N ILE A 47 -0.19 0.99 19.98
CA ILE A 47 -0.08 2.01 21.06
C ILE A 47 -0.25 3.45 20.51
N SER A 48 0.15 3.68 19.26
CA SER A 48 -0.25 4.84 18.48
C SER A 48 -1.24 4.39 17.41
N LYS A 49 -2.52 4.71 17.59
CA LYS A 49 -3.53 4.39 16.60
C LYS A 49 -3.25 5.20 15.35
N SER A 50 -3.18 4.53 14.20
CA SER A 50 -2.99 5.19 12.91
C SER A 50 -4.10 4.77 11.97
N ILE A 51 -4.96 5.74 11.63
CA ILE A 51 -6.04 5.55 10.67
C ILE A 51 -5.66 6.33 9.42
N MET A 52 -5.47 5.62 8.33
CA MET A 52 -5.20 6.22 7.02
C MET A 52 -6.32 5.90 6.05
N SER A 53 -6.61 6.86 5.18
CA SER A 53 -7.53 6.66 4.07
C SER A 53 -6.96 7.22 2.78
N PHE A 54 -7.21 6.52 1.68
CA PHE A 54 -6.82 6.92 0.34
C PHE A 54 -8.05 6.89 -0.56
N THR A 55 -8.39 8.06 -1.13
CA THR A 55 -9.55 8.23 -1.99
C THR A 55 -9.11 8.73 -3.35
N VAL A 56 -9.50 8.04 -4.43
CA VAL A 56 -9.40 8.55 -5.80
C VAL A 56 -10.78 8.95 -6.29
N LEU A 57 -10.88 10.14 -6.85
CA LEU A 57 -12.11 10.75 -7.35
C LEU A 57 -12.21 10.60 -8.88
N ALA A 58 -13.42 10.76 -9.42
CA ALA A 58 -13.72 10.56 -10.84
C ALA A 58 -13.01 11.53 -11.79
N ASP A 59 -12.49 12.65 -11.27
CA ASP A 59 -11.64 13.59 -12.01
C ASP A 59 -10.14 13.29 -11.88
N SER A 60 -9.80 12.07 -11.41
CA SER A 60 -8.44 11.59 -11.19
C SER A 60 -7.63 12.38 -10.16
N SER A 61 -8.29 13.19 -9.33
CA SER A 61 -7.67 13.72 -8.12
C SER A 61 -7.70 12.70 -6.99
N PHE A 62 -6.71 12.74 -6.10
CA PHE A 62 -6.68 11.90 -4.90
C PHE A 62 -6.61 12.75 -3.63
N ILE A 63 -7.07 12.14 -2.53
CA ILE A 63 -6.90 12.63 -1.17
C ILE A 63 -6.39 11.45 -0.33
N PHE A 64 -5.23 11.65 0.29
CA PHE A 64 -4.71 10.77 1.33
C PHE A 64 -4.81 11.48 2.67
N THR A 65 -5.34 10.81 3.68
CA THR A 65 -5.43 11.34 5.04
C THR A 65 -4.74 10.37 5.99
N ASN A 66 -3.90 10.88 6.88
CA ASN A 66 -3.29 10.13 7.98
C ASN A 66 -3.69 10.77 9.31
N ILE A 67 -4.36 10.01 10.17
CA ILE A 67 -4.74 10.42 11.52
C ILE A 67 -3.94 9.57 12.50
N VAL A 68 -3.06 10.22 13.26
CA VAL A 68 -2.26 9.59 14.31
C VAL A 68 -2.80 10.06 15.65
N GLU A 69 -3.23 9.12 16.47
CA GLU A 69 -3.70 9.36 17.84
C GLU A 69 -2.77 8.69 18.84
N ARG A 70 -2.33 9.46 19.85
CA ARG A 70 -1.48 9.03 20.97
C ARG A 70 -2.02 9.65 22.26
N PRO A 71 -1.71 9.09 23.45
CA PRO A 71 -2.26 9.57 24.72
C PRO A 71 -2.14 11.07 24.99
N ASN A 72 -1.12 11.72 24.42
CA ASN A 72 -0.81 13.14 24.59
C ASN A 72 -0.60 13.88 23.26
N TYR A 73 -0.91 13.27 22.12
CA TYR A 73 -0.61 13.86 20.80
C TYR A 73 -1.56 13.34 19.73
N ASN A 74 -2.20 14.28 19.02
CA ASN A 74 -3.01 13.98 17.84
C ASN A 74 -2.46 14.76 16.65
N LYS A 75 -2.36 14.10 15.50
CA LYS A 75 -1.95 14.71 14.23
C LYS A 75 -2.89 14.26 13.13
N THR A 76 -3.28 15.21 12.29
CA THR A 76 -3.96 14.91 11.02
C THR A 76 -3.15 15.52 9.89
N GLU A 77 -2.76 14.68 8.94
CA GLU A 77 -2.10 15.11 7.70
C GLU A 77 -2.99 14.77 6.52
N GLU A 78 -3.00 15.66 5.54
CA GLU A 78 -3.74 15.48 4.31
C GLU A 78 -2.83 15.79 3.13
N PHE A 79 -2.71 14.84 2.20
CA PHE A 79 -1.98 15.00 0.95
C PHE A 79 -2.95 14.90 -0.21
N LYS A 80 -2.87 15.87 -1.12
CA LYS A 80 -3.73 15.95 -2.30
C LYS A 80 -2.89 16.01 -3.55
N GLY A 81 -3.35 15.37 -4.60
CA GLY A 81 -2.67 15.40 -5.88
C GLY A 81 -3.51 14.80 -6.99
N LEU A 82 -2.85 14.45 -8.09
CA LEU A 82 -3.47 13.78 -9.22
C LEU A 82 -2.86 12.38 -9.40
N VAL A 83 -3.65 11.49 -10.00
CA VAL A 83 -3.20 10.18 -10.46
C VAL A 83 -3.51 10.01 -11.94
N LYS A 84 -2.65 9.30 -12.66
CA LYS A 84 -3.00 8.72 -13.95
C LYS A 84 -3.41 7.28 -13.71
N ILE A 85 -4.57 6.90 -14.22
CA ILE A 85 -5.15 5.58 -14.00
C ILE A 85 -5.04 4.78 -15.30
N LYS A 86 -4.38 3.62 -15.24
CA LYS A 86 -4.30 2.69 -16.38
C LYS A 86 -4.49 1.26 -15.87
N ASN A 87 -5.58 0.62 -16.28
CA ASN A 87 -5.98 -0.71 -15.80
C ASN A 87 -6.05 -0.73 -14.26
N ASN A 88 -5.18 -1.51 -13.61
CA ASN A 88 -5.06 -1.64 -12.18
C ASN A 88 -3.89 -0.82 -11.58
N HIS A 89 -3.27 0.07 -12.35
CA HIS A 89 -2.15 0.90 -11.90
C HIS A 89 -2.57 2.36 -11.72
N LEU A 90 -2.00 2.99 -10.70
CA LEU A 90 -2.10 4.42 -10.38
C LEU A 90 -0.71 5.02 -10.44
N ASP A 91 -0.47 5.99 -11.32
CA ASP A 91 0.79 6.74 -11.34
C ASP A 91 0.55 8.12 -10.71
N PHE A 92 1.28 8.47 -9.66
CA PHE A 92 1.15 9.77 -9.00
C PHE A 92 1.79 10.88 -9.85
N PHE A 93 1.10 12.01 -10.01
CA PHE A 93 1.56 13.12 -10.86
C PHE A 93 1.08 14.49 -10.32
N PRO A 94 1.87 15.57 -10.48
CA PRO A 94 3.24 15.63 -10.97
C PRO A 94 4.31 15.21 -9.95
N PHE A 95 3.90 14.91 -8.72
CA PHE A 95 4.77 14.51 -7.63
C PHE A 95 4.36 13.13 -7.11
N GLU A 96 5.30 12.46 -6.46
CA GLU A 96 5.07 11.22 -5.71
C GLU A 96 4.10 11.41 -4.53
N LEU A 97 3.59 10.32 -3.97
CA LEU A 97 2.81 10.37 -2.74
C LEU A 97 3.71 10.79 -1.58
N ASP A 98 3.47 11.97 -1.01
CA ASP A 98 4.32 12.53 0.04
C ASP A 98 4.46 11.67 1.29
N TYR A 99 3.48 10.81 1.58
CA TYR A 99 3.47 9.97 2.78
C TYR A 99 4.65 8.98 2.84
N ASN A 100 4.93 8.27 1.74
CA ASN A 100 5.98 7.26 1.67
C ASN A 100 6.87 7.38 0.42
N LYS A 101 6.70 8.46 -0.36
CA LYS A 101 7.40 8.75 -1.61
C LYS A 101 7.15 7.74 -2.73
N SER A 102 6.05 7.01 -2.67
CA SER A 102 5.66 6.11 -3.77
C SER A 102 5.33 6.88 -5.05
N GLN A 103 5.93 6.45 -6.15
CA GLN A 103 5.72 7.03 -7.48
C GLN A 103 4.48 6.46 -8.18
N ASN A 104 4.12 5.22 -7.84
CA ASN A 104 2.95 4.54 -8.37
C ASN A 104 2.38 3.56 -7.35
N ALA A 105 1.23 2.99 -7.66
CA ALA A 105 0.59 1.95 -6.88
C ALA A 105 -0.16 0.96 -7.78
N GLU A 106 -0.22 -0.31 -7.35
CA GLU A 106 -0.94 -1.39 -8.02
C GLU A 106 -2.14 -1.85 -7.18
N LEU A 107 -3.31 -1.98 -7.82
CA LEU A 107 -4.49 -2.59 -7.22
C LEU A 107 -4.52 -4.07 -7.54
N LYS A 108 -4.53 -4.93 -6.52
CA LYS A 108 -4.77 -6.38 -6.68
C LYS A 108 -5.18 -7.04 -5.39
N ASN A 109 -5.89 -8.17 -5.49
CA ASN A 109 -6.26 -9.02 -4.35
C ASN A 109 -6.98 -8.26 -3.21
N ASN A 110 -7.78 -7.23 -3.56
CA ASN A 110 -8.45 -6.30 -2.63
C ASN A 110 -7.51 -5.37 -1.83
N TYR A 111 -6.30 -5.13 -2.33
CA TYR A 111 -5.33 -4.20 -1.75
C TYR A 111 -4.78 -3.22 -2.78
N ILE A 112 -4.26 -2.10 -2.28
CA ILE A 112 -3.39 -1.19 -2.99
C ILE A 112 -1.98 -1.42 -2.47
N ASP A 113 -1.07 -1.81 -3.34
CA ASP A 113 0.37 -1.89 -3.09
C ASP A 113 1.04 -0.60 -3.59
N PHE A 114 1.57 0.23 -2.69
CA PHE A 114 2.28 1.45 -3.06
C PHE A 114 3.74 1.11 -3.36
N GLU A 115 4.18 1.33 -4.60
CA GLU A 115 5.49 0.88 -5.06
C GLU A 115 6.51 2.02 -5.15
N GLY A 116 7.79 1.66 -5.08
CA GLY A 116 8.91 2.61 -5.19
C GLY A 116 9.02 3.61 -4.03
N GLY A 117 8.29 3.41 -2.94
CA GLY A 117 8.38 4.24 -1.75
C GLY A 117 9.56 3.89 -0.85
N GLU A 118 9.85 4.76 0.12
CA GLU A 118 10.91 4.61 1.12
C GLU A 118 10.69 3.39 2.03
N PHE A 119 9.44 2.98 2.22
CA PHE A 119 9.06 1.79 2.98
C PHE A 119 7.90 1.04 2.31
N PRO A 120 7.80 -0.30 2.50
CA PRO A 120 6.67 -1.07 2.01
C PRO A 120 5.38 -0.55 2.62
N PHE A 121 4.39 -0.27 1.77
CA PHE A 121 3.12 0.28 2.23
C PHE A 121 1.96 -0.27 1.41
N ARG A 122 0.94 -0.73 2.12
CA ARG A 122 -0.25 -1.34 1.53
C ARG A 122 -1.50 -0.92 2.28
N MET A 123 -2.59 -0.74 1.55
CA MET A 123 -3.91 -0.41 2.11
C MET A 123 -4.97 -1.37 1.59
N ARG A 124 -5.99 -1.67 2.41
CA ARG A 124 -7.12 -2.51 2.02
C ARG A 124 -8.12 -1.71 1.19
N ILE A 125 -8.54 -2.24 0.05
CA ILE A 125 -9.59 -1.64 -0.78
C ILE A 125 -10.96 -1.96 -0.16
N GLU A 126 -11.72 -0.92 0.17
CA GLU A 126 -13.11 -1.04 0.63
C GLU A 126 -14.09 -0.90 -0.53
N LYS A 127 -13.74 -0.07 -1.52
CA LYS A 127 -14.58 0.20 -2.68
C LYS A 127 -13.72 0.59 -3.87
N THR A 128 -13.98 -0.02 -5.03
CA THR A 128 -13.32 0.37 -6.28
C THR A 128 -14.26 0.23 -7.49
N LYS A 129 -14.12 1.17 -8.43
CA LYS A 129 -14.59 1.07 -9.83
C LYS A 129 -13.42 0.85 -10.81
N ILE A 130 -12.19 0.93 -10.31
CA ILE A 130 -10.96 0.66 -11.06
C ILE A 130 -10.76 -0.85 -11.11
N GLN A 131 -10.30 -1.38 -12.24
CA GLN A 131 -10.00 -2.80 -12.38
C GLN A 131 -8.98 -3.22 -11.31
N SER A 132 -9.31 -4.26 -10.54
CA SER A 132 -8.41 -4.86 -9.55
C SER A 132 -8.49 -6.37 -9.71
N PRO A 133 -7.50 -7.00 -10.36
CA PRO A 133 -7.48 -8.45 -10.48
C PRO A 133 -7.41 -9.10 -9.09
N ASN A 134 -8.11 -10.22 -8.94
CA ASN A 134 -8.15 -10.96 -7.69
C ASN A 134 -7.78 -12.43 -7.96
N TYR A 135 -6.53 -12.76 -7.65
CA TYR A 135 -5.94 -14.08 -7.81
C TYR A 135 -6.11 -14.93 -6.54
N ILE A 136 -6.32 -14.28 -5.38
CA ILE A 136 -6.35 -14.91 -4.06
C ILE A 136 -7.64 -14.60 -3.31
N ASN A 137 -8.40 -15.64 -2.97
CA ASN A 137 -9.53 -15.51 -2.07
C ASN A 137 -9.08 -15.66 -0.60
N TYR A 138 -8.74 -14.54 0.03
CA TYR A 138 -8.30 -14.50 1.43
C TYR A 138 -9.30 -15.02 2.47
N SER A 139 -10.57 -15.26 2.11
CA SER A 139 -11.51 -15.96 3.00
C SER A 139 -11.16 -17.44 3.18
N ARG A 140 -10.50 -18.04 2.18
CA ARG A 140 -10.01 -19.43 2.21
C ARG A 140 -8.64 -19.56 2.87
N PHE A 141 -7.90 -18.46 2.96
CA PHE A 141 -6.55 -18.39 3.53
C PHE A 141 -6.48 -17.29 4.60
N PRO A 142 -7.25 -17.42 5.71
CA PRO A 142 -7.44 -16.37 6.70
C PRO A 142 -6.13 -15.93 7.36
N ASP A 143 -5.13 -16.81 7.41
CA ASP A 143 -3.86 -16.60 8.09
C ASP A 143 -2.69 -16.36 7.12
N ILE A 144 -2.97 -16.16 5.83
CA ILE A 144 -1.95 -15.90 4.81
C ILE A 144 -2.06 -14.45 4.35
N ALA A 145 -0.89 -13.85 4.18
CA ALA A 145 -0.65 -12.62 3.46
C ALA A 145 0.40 -12.85 2.37
N VAL A 146 0.26 -12.17 1.25
CA VAL A 146 1.17 -12.32 0.10
C VAL A 146 1.70 -10.96 -0.28
N PHE A 147 3.01 -10.82 -0.33
CA PHE A 147 3.69 -9.56 -0.63
C PHE A 147 4.57 -9.73 -1.86
N LYS A 148 4.69 -8.66 -2.64
CA LYS A 148 5.69 -8.57 -3.70
C LYS A 148 7.08 -8.73 -3.07
N PHE A 149 7.92 -9.56 -3.67
CA PHE A 149 9.31 -9.65 -3.27
C PHE A 149 10.00 -8.34 -3.64
N ILE A 150 10.46 -7.60 -2.63
CA ILE A 150 11.21 -6.35 -2.78
C ILE A 150 12.69 -6.72 -2.67
N GLU A 151 13.39 -6.60 -3.79
CA GLU A 151 14.81 -6.95 -3.87
C GLU A 151 15.65 -6.01 -3.00
N LYS A 152 16.38 -6.57 -2.04
CA LYS A 152 17.56 -5.92 -1.44
C LYS A 152 18.75 -6.84 -1.66
N GLU A 153 19.64 -6.42 -2.55
CA GLU A 153 20.95 -7.01 -2.92
C GLU A 153 20.95 -8.52 -3.28
N ASN A 154 21.40 -8.88 -4.50
CA ASN A 154 21.41 -10.21 -5.16
C ASN A 154 20.24 -10.52 -6.12
N SER A 155 19.77 -9.50 -6.84
CA SER A 155 18.55 -9.50 -7.68
C SER A 155 18.57 -10.32 -8.97
N GLU A 156 19.71 -10.67 -9.56
CA GLU A 156 19.70 -11.35 -10.87
C GLU A 156 19.14 -12.79 -10.85
N HIS A 157 18.86 -13.32 -9.66
CA HIS A 157 18.49 -14.72 -9.49
C HIS A 157 17.00 -14.99 -9.42
N TYR A 158 16.19 -13.97 -9.12
CA TYR A 158 14.77 -14.13 -8.86
C TYR A 158 13.92 -13.15 -9.65
N LYS A 159 12.74 -13.60 -10.07
CA LYS A 159 11.71 -12.75 -10.67
C LYS A 159 10.41 -12.95 -9.90
N ASN A 160 9.70 -11.86 -9.58
CA ASN A 160 8.40 -11.94 -8.93
C ASN A 160 7.45 -12.89 -9.69
N TYR A 161 6.71 -13.71 -8.95
CA TYR A 161 5.71 -14.64 -9.46
C TYR A 161 4.35 -14.34 -8.84
N GLU A 162 3.32 -14.15 -9.68
CA GLU A 162 1.96 -13.89 -9.23
C GLU A 162 1.27 -15.21 -8.90
N ILE A 163 1.11 -15.49 -7.60
CA ILE A 163 0.47 -16.72 -7.13
C ILE A 163 -1.05 -16.62 -7.15
N ASN A 164 -1.70 -17.76 -7.23
CA ASN A 164 -3.16 -17.90 -7.17
C ASN A 164 -3.60 -18.87 -6.04
N ASN A 165 -4.90 -19.13 -5.97
CA ASN A 165 -5.47 -20.06 -4.99
C ASN A 165 -4.89 -21.48 -5.06
N ASP A 166 -4.64 -22.02 -6.25
CA ASP A 166 -4.14 -23.40 -6.42
C ASP A 166 -2.70 -23.54 -5.92
N ASP A 167 -1.89 -22.51 -6.13
CA ASP A 167 -0.54 -22.43 -5.58
C ASP A 167 -0.56 -22.37 -4.05
N LEU A 168 -1.50 -21.60 -3.48
CA LEU A 168 -1.67 -21.50 -2.03
C LEU A 168 -2.18 -22.80 -1.39
N TYR A 169 -3.07 -23.54 -2.05
CA TYR A 169 -3.48 -24.86 -1.58
C TYR A 169 -2.30 -25.84 -1.51
N LYS A 170 -1.46 -25.87 -2.55
CA LYS A 170 -0.23 -26.69 -2.54
C LYS A 170 0.74 -26.24 -1.45
N ALA A 171 0.92 -24.93 -1.30
CA ALA A 171 1.78 -24.37 -0.26
C ALA A 171 1.29 -24.76 1.14
N GLU A 172 -0.01 -24.68 1.42
CA GLU A 172 -0.63 -25.10 2.67
C GLU A 172 -0.33 -26.56 3.01
N ASP A 173 -0.43 -27.47 2.05
CA ASP A 173 -0.15 -28.89 2.26
C ASP A 173 1.34 -29.12 2.59
N ILE A 174 2.24 -28.47 1.86
CA ILE A 174 3.69 -28.54 2.11
C ILE A 174 4.03 -27.94 3.48
N LEU A 175 3.40 -26.82 3.84
CA LEU A 175 3.60 -26.19 5.14
C LEU A 175 3.13 -27.09 6.27
N LYS A 176 1.95 -27.69 6.17
CA LYS A 176 1.44 -28.65 7.18
C LYS A 176 2.40 -29.82 7.35
N GLN A 177 2.94 -30.35 6.25
CA GLN A 177 3.96 -31.38 6.30
C GLN A 177 5.22 -30.90 7.03
N CYS A 178 5.76 -29.74 6.67
CA CYS A 178 6.93 -29.14 7.32
C CYS A 178 6.73 -28.97 8.85
N PHE A 179 5.54 -28.51 9.25
CA PHE A 179 5.19 -28.36 10.67
C PHE A 179 5.08 -29.71 11.40
N SER A 180 4.53 -30.74 10.75
CA SER A 180 4.49 -32.10 11.29
C SER A 180 5.89 -32.67 11.48
N ASP A 181 6.77 -32.49 10.50
CA ASP A 181 8.15 -32.97 10.52
C ASP A 181 9.01 -32.28 11.59
N ASN A 182 8.62 -31.07 12.02
CA ASN A 182 9.34 -30.24 12.99
C ASN A 182 8.54 -29.95 14.27
N LYS A 183 7.58 -30.81 14.62
CA LYS A 183 6.67 -30.61 15.76
C LYS A 183 7.36 -30.39 17.12
N ASP A 184 8.58 -30.90 17.30
CA ASP A 184 9.34 -30.75 18.54
C ASP A 184 9.95 -29.34 18.69
N LYS A 185 9.99 -28.56 17.60
CA LYS A 185 10.54 -27.20 17.52
C LYS A 185 9.48 -26.13 17.32
N LEU A 186 8.24 -26.52 17.05
CA LEU A 186 7.17 -25.62 16.62
C LEU A 186 5.92 -25.79 17.46
N THR A 187 5.11 -24.74 17.55
CA THR A 187 3.75 -24.85 18.08
C THR A 187 2.79 -25.30 16.97
N LYS A 188 1.47 -25.31 17.22
CA LYS A 188 0.51 -25.81 16.24
C LYS A 188 0.49 -24.91 15.02
N TYR A 189 0.34 -25.51 13.83
CA TYR A 189 0.23 -24.78 12.57
C TYR A 189 -0.84 -23.66 12.57
N SER A 190 -1.95 -23.90 13.26
CA SER A 190 -3.07 -22.96 13.43
C SER A 190 -2.69 -21.69 14.20
N ASP A 191 -1.60 -21.72 14.94
CA ASP A 191 -1.21 -20.65 15.86
C ASP A 191 -0.33 -19.61 15.16
N TYR A 192 -0.09 -19.77 13.85
CA TYR A 192 0.74 -18.88 13.05
C TYR A 192 -0.05 -18.14 11.98
N VAL A 193 0.29 -16.88 11.74
CA VAL A 193 0.09 -16.21 10.45
C VAL A 193 1.31 -16.45 9.55
N LYS A 194 1.13 -16.33 8.24
CA LYS A 194 2.17 -16.55 7.24
C LYS A 194 2.23 -15.39 6.26
N GLN A 195 3.41 -14.85 6.05
CA GLN A 195 3.70 -13.87 5.01
C GLN A 195 4.53 -14.57 3.93
N ILE A 196 4.04 -14.50 2.69
CA ILE A 196 4.62 -15.22 1.55
C ILE A 196 5.12 -14.21 0.53
N ASN A 197 6.37 -14.39 0.10
CA ASN A 197 6.89 -13.83 -1.13
C ASN A 197 7.07 -14.96 -2.14
N ALA A 198 6.66 -14.73 -3.39
CA ALA A 198 6.71 -15.73 -4.43
C ALA A 198 7.57 -15.26 -5.61
N VAL A 199 8.50 -16.11 -6.02
CA VAL A 199 9.45 -15.81 -7.08
C VAL A 199 9.68 -17.02 -7.98
N LYS A 200 10.26 -16.76 -9.15
CA LYS A 200 10.86 -17.77 -10.01
C LYS A 200 12.37 -17.63 -9.96
N ASN A 201 13.06 -18.74 -9.75
CA ASN A 201 14.53 -18.77 -9.82
C ASN A 201 15.04 -18.84 -11.28
N LYS A 202 16.38 -18.87 -11.48
CA LYS A 202 17.02 -18.99 -12.80
C LYS A 202 16.62 -20.27 -13.56
N GLN A 203 16.19 -21.32 -12.87
CA GLN A 203 15.68 -22.57 -13.44
C GLN A 203 14.17 -22.53 -13.74
N ASN A 204 13.51 -21.37 -13.59
CA ASN A 204 12.07 -21.18 -13.75
C ASN A 204 11.22 -22.03 -12.77
N GLU A 205 11.83 -22.47 -11.66
CA GLU A 205 11.13 -23.12 -10.56
C GLU A 205 10.45 -22.05 -9.69
N ILE A 206 9.24 -22.35 -9.23
CA ILE A 206 8.46 -21.46 -8.36
C ILE A 206 8.91 -21.69 -6.92
N ILE A 207 9.49 -20.66 -6.33
CA ILE A 207 9.99 -20.64 -4.96
C ILE A 207 9.11 -19.70 -4.13
N LEU A 208 8.69 -20.17 -2.96
CA LEU A 208 8.03 -19.34 -1.95
C LEU A 208 8.97 -19.17 -0.76
N PHE A 209 9.18 -17.92 -0.38
CA PHE A 209 9.78 -17.55 0.90
C PHE A 209 8.64 -17.29 1.88
N VAL A 210 8.53 -18.13 2.89
CA VAL A 210 7.41 -18.11 3.85
C VAL A 210 7.94 -17.77 5.23
N HIS A 211 7.55 -16.61 5.73
CA HIS A 211 7.79 -16.21 7.11
C HIS A 211 6.52 -16.48 7.93
N CYS A 212 6.64 -17.28 8.99
CA CYS A 212 5.54 -17.62 9.88
C CYS A 212 5.75 -16.98 11.25
N TYR A 213 4.68 -16.36 11.76
CA TYR A 213 4.69 -15.62 13.03
C TYR A 213 3.55 -16.08 13.94
N CYS A 214 3.82 -16.27 15.23
CA CYS A 214 2.77 -16.62 16.19
C CYS A 214 1.67 -15.54 16.28
N LYS A 215 0.41 -15.94 16.34
CA LYS A 215 -0.79 -15.10 16.50
C LYS A 215 -0.95 -14.50 17.91
N LEU A 216 0.10 -14.48 18.74
CA LEU A 216 -0.03 -14.09 20.15
C LEU A 216 -0.27 -12.59 20.31
N ASP A 217 0.31 -11.78 19.44
CA ASP A 217 0.17 -10.34 19.46
C ASP A 217 -1.09 -9.87 18.69
N ASN A 218 -1.88 -9.00 19.31
CA ASN A 218 -3.02 -8.35 18.64
C ASN A 218 -2.58 -7.47 17.47
N PHE A 219 -1.35 -6.93 17.51
CA PHE A 219 -0.70 -6.26 16.38
C PHE A 219 -0.59 -7.22 15.19
N ILE A 220 0.02 -8.39 15.39
CA ILE A 220 0.20 -9.40 14.34
C ILE A 220 -1.16 -9.79 13.75
N LYS A 221 -2.19 -10.01 14.57
CA LYS A 221 -3.52 -10.39 14.07
C LYS A 221 -4.15 -9.36 13.12
N LYS A 222 -3.84 -8.07 13.29
CA LYS A 222 -4.44 -6.98 12.50
C LYS A 222 -3.57 -6.55 11.33
N GLU A 223 -2.24 -6.56 11.50
CA GLU A 223 -1.32 -5.91 10.56
C GLU A 223 -0.60 -6.85 9.60
N PHE A 224 -0.61 -8.17 9.84
CA PHE A 224 0.18 -9.10 9.02
C PHE A 224 -0.18 -9.10 7.52
N ARG A 225 -1.33 -8.54 7.12
CA ARG A 225 -1.73 -8.37 5.72
C ARG A 225 -1.40 -7.01 5.13
N LEU A 226 -1.09 -6.03 5.96
CA LEU A 226 -0.89 -4.63 5.60
C LEU A 226 0.60 -4.27 5.51
N ALA A 227 1.46 -4.90 6.30
CA ALA A 227 2.89 -4.67 6.26
C ALA A 227 3.68 -5.95 6.53
N PRO A 228 4.90 -6.11 5.96
CA PRO A 228 5.84 -7.13 6.39
C PRO A 228 6.10 -7.02 7.90
N ILE A 229 6.10 -8.14 8.61
CA ILE A 229 6.38 -8.19 10.04
C ILE A 229 7.90 -8.18 10.23
N GLU A 230 8.39 -7.14 10.90
CA GLU A 230 9.77 -7.05 11.35
C GLU A 230 9.83 -7.55 12.80
N MET A 231 10.29 -8.80 12.98
CA MET A 231 10.50 -9.40 14.29
C MET A 231 11.97 -9.75 14.48
N HIS A 232 12.52 -9.26 15.59
CA HIS A 232 13.91 -9.53 16.02
C HIS A 232 13.99 -10.54 17.16
N ASP A 233 12.86 -11.09 17.61
CA ASP A 233 12.85 -12.13 18.63
C ASP A 233 13.16 -13.51 18.03
N GLY A 234 13.98 -14.26 18.76
CA GLY A 234 14.29 -15.65 18.48
C GLY A 234 13.20 -16.60 19.00
N GLY A 235 13.30 -17.86 18.59
CA GLY A 235 12.50 -18.96 19.13
C GLY A 235 11.49 -19.53 18.14
N THR A 236 10.51 -20.24 18.70
CA THR A 236 9.55 -21.04 17.92
C THR A 236 8.50 -20.19 17.19
N CYS A 237 8.45 -18.88 17.44
CA CYS A 237 7.46 -17.95 16.91
C CYS A 237 7.91 -17.13 15.71
N ASN A 238 9.16 -17.27 15.29
CA ASN A 238 9.72 -16.63 14.11
C ASN A 238 10.38 -17.71 13.24
N VAL A 239 9.63 -18.18 12.26
CA VAL A 239 9.96 -19.36 11.46
C VAL A 239 10.04 -18.98 10.01
N TYR A 240 11.12 -19.38 9.35
CA TYR A 240 11.28 -19.23 7.92
C TYR A 240 11.26 -20.60 7.25
N ILE A 241 10.53 -20.68 6.14
CA ILE A 241 10.39 -21.87 5.33
C ILE A 241 10.55 -21.46 3.87
N GLU A 242 11.45 -22.15 3.17
CA GLU A 242 11.53 -22.07 1.72
C GLU A 242 10.78 -23.25 1.12
N ILE A 243 9.85 -22.97 0.20
CA ILE A 243 9.07 -23.98 -0.52
C ILE A 243 9.44 -23.92 -1.99
N ASN A 244 9.73 -25.07 -2.59
CA ASN A 244 9.80 -25.22 -4.03
C ASN A 244 8.49 -25.86 -4.53
N LEU A 245 7.55 -25.02 -4.97
CA LEU A 245 6.25 -25.48 -5.46
C LEU A 245 6.38 -26.37 -6.70
N SER A 246 7.36 -26.09 -7.57
CA SER A 246 7.61 -26.92 -8.75
C SER A 246 8.05 -28.34 -8.42
N LYS A 247 8.66 -28.54 -7.25
CA LYS A 247 9.10 -29.85 -6.74
C LYS A 247 8.19 -30.41 -5.65
N ASN A 248 7.10 -29.71 -5.33
CA ASN A 248 6.13 -30.08 -4.29
C ASN A 248 6.78 -30.43 -2.93
N LYS A 249 7.76 -29.64 -2.48
CA LYS A 249 8.47 -29.86 -1.22
C LYS A 249 8.98 -28.57 -0.60
N TYR A 250 9.20 -28.57 0.71
CA TYR A 250 10.03 -27.56 1.35
C TYR A 250 11.52 -27.92 1.17
N THR A 251 12.34 -26.90 0.96
CA THR A 251 13.79 -27.04 0.70
C THR A 251 14.63 -26.53 1.85
N HIS A 252 14.08 -25.62 2.65
CA HIS A 252 14.76 -25.06 3.80
C HIS A 252 13.77 -24.76 4.93
N PHE A 253 14.24 -24.92 6.16
CA PHE A 253 13.50 -24.61 7.38
C PHE A 253 14.50 -24.06 8.40
N HIS A 254 14.18 -22.92 9.00
CA HIS A 254 14.89 -22.46 10.19
C HIS A 254 13.94 -21.70 11.12
N THR A 255 14.23 -21.78 12.42
CA THR A 255 13.69 -20.89 13.43
C THR A 255 14.74 -19.86 13.75
N ALA A 256 14.37 -18.60 13.99
CA ALA A 256 15.33 -17.61 14.47
C ALA A 256 15.97 -18.13 15.78
N SER A 257 17.29 -18.33 15.78
CA SER A 257 18.04 -18.75 16.97
C SER A 257 18.45 -17.52 17.76
N PHE A 258 18.39 -17.62 19.09
CA PHE A 258 19.03 -16.67 20.01
C PHE A 258 20.55 -16.69 19.85
#